data_AF-A0A7J5D9D4-F1
#
_entry.id   AF-A0A7J5D9D4-F1
#
_cell.length_a   1.000
_cell.length_b   1.000
_cell.length_c   1.000
_cell.angle_alpha   90.00
_cell.angle_beta   90.00
_cell.angle_gamma   90.00
#
_symmetry.space_group_name_H-M   'P 1'
#
loop_
_entity.id
_entity.type
_entity.pdbx_description
1 polymer ?
#
loop_
_entity_poly.entity_id
_entity_poly.type
_entity_poly.pdbx_seq_one_letter_code
_entity_poly.pdbx_strand_id
1 'polypeptide(L)'
;MTETIDGAALLDEVEAFHRRFNVFPHEAAYVAVALWDAHAHLLDCFDSTPRLAFLSPEPGSGKSRALDVVETLVPRSMAAADASAAALFRSVAGIDGGRPTILFDEIDTIFGPKAGDNEQLRGFINAGHARGRVMYRCVGDGSNQQVQGFPSYCAVAVAGLGSLPDTILTRSVIIRMRRRARNEKAEPFRTRIHIREGNEIRDRLAKWAESVEKQVAGAFPALPDGVTDRPADVWEPLLAVADAAGGEWPHRAREACVTLVNASRANDKGSIGIRLLTDLRDHVLIGIDRLPTVAILDRLNALDDAPWADLNGKPLDNRRLSRMLGDYVTAEGDPVVSRNIRTAGGVLKGFFAKDLEDAWARYCPPPRSATSATPLHPSSEQLNL
;
A
#
# COMPACT_ATOMS: atom_id res chain seq x y z
N MET A 1 -18.35 -24.77 30.98
CA MET A 1 -18.73 -23.49 30.34
C MET A 1 -17.42 -22.90 29.87
N THR A 2 -17.19 -22.83 28.55
CA THR A 2 -16.04 -22.11 28.00
C THR A 2 -16.22 -20.63 28.32
N GLU A 3 -15.25 -20.06 29.01
CA GLU A 3 -15.23 -18.62 29.33
C GLU A 3 -15.25 -17.84 28.01
N THR A 4 -16.28 -17.01 27.82
CA THR A 4 -16.42 -16.19 26.62
C THR A 4 -15.37 -15.08 26.65
N ILE A 5 -14.44 -15.09 25.71
CA ILE A 5 -13.41 -14.06 25.58
C ILE A 5 -14.05 -12.79 25.03
N ASP A 6 -13.93 -11.68 25.77
CA ASP A 6 -14.31 -10.35 25.29
C ASP A 6 -13.32 -9.90 24.20
N GLY A 7 -13.81 -9.82 22.96
CA GLY A 7 -13.01 -9.45 21.80
C GLY A 7 -12.52 -8.00 21.86
N ALA A 8 -13.35 -7.07 22.30
CA ALA A 8 -12.99 -5.67 22.39
C ALA A 8 -11.86 -5.44 23.39
N ALA A 9 -11.99 -6.02 24.59
CA ALA A 9 -10.94 -5.96 25.61
C ALA A 9 -9.65 -6.65 25.15
N LEU A 10 -9.74 -7.77 24.43
CA LEU A 10 -8.56 -8.45 23.90
C LEU A 10 -7.84 -7.60 22.83
N LEU A 11 -8.57 -6.94 21.93
CA LEU A 11 -7.95 -6.04 20.96
C LEU A 11 -7.34 -4.79 21.63
N ASP A 12 -7.94 -4.29 22.72
CA ASP A 12 -7.34 -3.21 23.52
C ASP A 12 -6.00 -3.67 24.13
N GLU A 13 -5.89 -4.92 24.57
CA GLU A 13 -4.62 -5.51 25.04
C GLU A 13 -3.57 -5.62 23.93
N VAL A 14 -3.96 -6.07 22.73
CA VAL A 14 -3.09 -6.12 21.54
C VAL A 14 -2.56 -4.73 21.20
N GLU A 15 -3.45 -3.74 21.17
CA GLU A 15 -3.09 -2.35 20.90
C GLU A 15 -2.13 -1.79 21.96
N ALA A 16 -2.43 -2.03 23.24
CA ALA A 16 -1.58 -1.64 24.35
C ALA A 16 -0.18 -2.27 24.25
N PHE A 17 -0.10 -3.53 23.83
CA PHE A 17 1.17 -4.22 23.60
C PHE A 17 1.99 -3.56 22.50
N HIS A 18 1.37 -3.17 21.37
CA HIS A 18 2.07 -2.37 20.37
C HIS A 18 2.53 -1.01 20.90
N ARG A 19 1.68 -0.30 21.63
CA ARG A 19 2.01 1.04 22.18
C ARG A 19 3.21 1.02 23.12
N ARG A 20 3.45 -0.09 23.81
CA ARG A 20 4.66 -0.24 24.64
C ARG A 20 5.94 -0.12 23.82
N PHE A 21 6.00 -0.73 22.63
CA PHE A 21 7.26 -0.88 21.88
C PHE A 21 7.36 -0.04 20.61
N ASN A 22 6.22 0.40 20.06
CA ASN A 22 6.12 1.12 18.80
C ASN A 22 5.58 2.54 19.05
N VAL A 23 6.12 3.50 18.29
CA VAL A 23 5.56 4.85 18.13
C VAL A 23 5.07 4.97 16.70
N PHE A 24 3.80 4.65 16.47
CA PHE A 24 3.19 4.81 15.15
C PHE A 24 2.81 6.27 14.88
N PRO A 25 2.73 6.68 13.60
CA PRO A 25 2.54 8.09 13.24
C PRO A 25 1.20 8.70 13.69
N HIS A 26 0.17 7.87 13.89
CA HIS A 26 -1.18 8.31 14.30
C HIS A 26 -1.99 7.14 14.88
N GLU A 27 -3.08 7.45 15.57
CA GLU A 27 -3.98 6.49 16.23
C GLU A 27 -4.53 5.41 15.29
N ALA A 28 -4.93 5.80 14.07
CA ALA A 28 -5.43 4.86 13.07
C ALA A 28 -4.43 3.74 12.69
N ALA A 29 -3.12 3.95 12.89
CA ALA A 29 -2.11 2.92 12.62
C ALA A 29 -2.12 1.84 13.70
N TYR A 30 -2.35 2.20 14.96
CA TYR A 30 -2.49 1.22 16.05
C TYR A 30 -3.73 0.34 15.84
N VAL A 31 -4.85 0.97 15.48
CA VAL A 31 -6.11 0.25 15.17
C VAL A 31 -5.90 -0.73 14.01
N ALA A 32 -5.31 -0.25 12.91
CA ALA A 32 -5.04 -1.06 11.73
C ALA A 32 -4.15 -2.28 12.03
N VAL A 33 -3.06 -2.08 12.77
CA VAL A 33 -2.11 -3.16 13.09
C VAL A 33 -2.75 -4.17 14.05
N ALA A 34 -3.44 -3.72 15.09
CA ALA A 34 -4.13 -4.61 16.03
C ALA A 34 -5.19 -5.48 15.34
N LEU A 35 -5.98 -4.88 14.43
CA LEU A 35 -6.95 -5.63 13.62
C LEU A 35 -6.26 -6.59 12.65
N TRP A 36 -5.12 -6.20 12.06
CA TRP A 36 -4.37 -7.06 11.15
C TRP A 36 -3.83 -8.31 11.83
N ASP A 37 -3.30 -8.16 13.05
CA ASP A 37 -2.81 -9.26 13.88
C ASP A 37 -3.93 -10.25 14.21
N ALA A 38 -5.10 -9.75 14.61
CA ALA A 38 -6.29 -10.56 14.86
C ALA A 38 -6.82 -11.24 13.58
N HIS A 39 -6.85 -10.52 12.45
CA HIS A 39 -7.24 -11.06 11.15
C HIS A 39 -6.37 -12.27 10.74
N ALA A 40 -5.08 -12.29 11.08
CA ALA A 40 -4.20 -13.39 10.71
C ALA A 40 -4.65 -14.74 11.31
N HIS A 41 -5.38 -14.74 12.43
CA HIS A 41 -6.01 -15.91 13.04
C HIS A 41 -7.31 -16.35 12.36
N LEU A 42 -7.94 -15.46 11.59
CA LEU A 42 -9.22 -15.66 10.90
C LEU A 42 -9.06 -15.79 9.37
N LEU A 43 -7.84 -16.00 8.88
CA LEU A 43 -7.50 -15.93 7.46
C LEU A 43 -8.38 -16.81 6.55
N ASP A 44 -8.84 -17.96 7.04
CA ASP A 44 -9.69 -18.89 6.29
C ASP A 44 -11.16 -18.44 6.18
N CYS A 45 -11.56 -17.36 6.88
CA CYS A 45 -12.87 -16.73 6.75
C CYS A 45 -12.98 -15.80 5.54
N PHE A 46 -11.85 -15.43 4.91
CA PHE A 46 -11.80 -14.40 3.88
C PHE A 46 -11.32 -14.94 2.53
N ASP A 47 -11.83 -14.33 1.44
CA ASP A 47 -11.38 -14.60 0.08
C ASP A 47 -10.17 -13.75 -0.32
N SER A 48 -9.96 -12.62 0.36
CA SER A 48 -8.78 -11.79 0.22
C SER A 48 -8.16 -11.45 1.57
N THR A 49 -6.87 -11.15 1.57
CA THR A 49 -6.11 -10.82 2.77
C THR A 49 -5.23 -9.59 2.55
N PRO A 50 -5.31 -8.57 3.42
CA PRO A 50 -4.45 -7.41 3.34
C PRO A 50 -2.99 -7.77 3.64
N ARG A 51 -2.09 -7.14 2.89
CA ARG A 51 -0.67 -7.05 3.29
C ARG A 51 -0.51 -5.98 4.36
N LEU A 52 0.42 -6.14 5.27
CA LEU A 52 0.82 -5.08 6.19
C LEU A 52 2.19 -4.55 5.78
N ALA A 53 2.33 -3.24 5.61
CA ALA A 53 3.59 -2.64 5.14
C ALA A 53 4.07 -1.52 6.08
N PHE A 54 5.15 -1.78 6.82
CA PHE A 54 5.87 -0.76 7.58
C PHE A 54 6.94 -0.12 6.69
N LEU A 55 6.74 1.12 6.26
CA LEU A 55 7.65 1.79 5.32
C LEU A 55 8.16 3.11 5.88
N SER A 56 9.44 3.43 5.65
CA SER A 56 10.02 4.72 6.02
C SER A 56 11.06 5.17 5.00
N PRO A 57 11.28 6.49 4.83
CA PRO A 57 12.37 6.97 3.97
C PRO A 57 13.74 6.65 4.58
N GLU A 58 13.83 6.63 5.91
CA GLU A 58 15.10 6.57 6.64
C GLU A 58 15.19 5.34 7.58
N PRO A 59 16.40 4.78 7.79
CA PRO A 59 16.67 3.80 8.83
C PRO A 59 16.37 4.33 10.24
N GLY A 60 16.19 3.41 11.21
CA GLY A 60 15.97 3.77 12.62
C GLY A 60 14.56 4.28 12.96
N SER A 61 13.59 4.07 12.07
CA SER A 61 12.18 4.47 12.28
C SER A 61 11.33 3.43 13.02
N GLY A 62 11.92 2.33 13.51
CA GLY A 62 11.22 1.30 14.28
C GLY A 62 10.46 0.24 13.46
N LYS A 63 10.72 0.12 12.14
CA LYS A 63 10.02 -0.85 11.26
C LYS A 63 10.24 -2.30 11.67
N SER A 64 11.50 -2.72 11.81
CA SER A 64 11.86 -4.07 12.26
C SER A 64 11.26 -4.37 13.64
N ARG A 65 11.27 -3.38 14.54
CA ARG A 65 10.61 -3.51 15.85
C ARG A 65 9.10 -3.75 15.72
N ALA A 66 8.42 -3.08 14.80
CA ALA A 66 7.01 -3.32 14.58
C ALA A 66 6.76 -4.76 14.09
N LEU A 67 7.60 -5.28 13.18
CA LEU A 67 7.56 -6.68 12.78
C LEU A 67 7.86 -7.65 13.94
N ASP A 68 8.87 -7.38 14.77
CA ASP A 68 9.21 -8.21 15.95
C ASP A 68 7.99 -8.38 16.87
N VAL A 69 7.20 -7.31 17.05
CA VAL A 69 5.99 -7.34 17.90
C VAL A 69 4.89 -8.14 17.22
N VAL A 70 4.62 -7.88 15.93
CA VAL A 70 3.66 -8.65 15.12
C VAL A 70 3.99 -10.15 15.13
N GLU A 71 5.26 -10.51 15.04
CA GLU A 71 5.75 -11.90 15.07
C GLU A 71 5.27 -12.69 16.29
N THR A 72 5.08 -12.00 17.42
CA THR A 72 4.63 -12.62 18.67
C THR A 72 3.11 -12.75 18.78
N LEU A 73 2.35 -12.00 17.95
CA LEU A 73 0.90 -11.87 18.04
C LEU A 73 0.15 -12.68 16.98
N VAL A 74 0.81 -13.07 15.89
CA VAL A 74 0.22 -13.79 14.75
C VAL A 74 0.43 -15.31 14.82
N PRO A 75 -0.42 -16.12 14.16
CA PRO A 75 -0.25 -17.57 14.15
C PRO A 75 0.89 -17.99 13.22
N ARG A 76 1.68 -18.98 13.67
CA ARG A 76 2.73 -19.64 12.87
C ARG A 76 3.61 -18.64 12.11
N SER A 77 4.17 -17.68 12.84
CA SER A 77 5.02 -16.65 12.25
C SER A 77 6.26 -17.28 11.59
N MET A 78 6.62 -16.75 10.42
CA MET A 78 7.80 -17.13 9.66
C MET A 78 8.56 -15.87 9.25
N ALA A 79 9.61 -15.53 10.01
CA ALA A 79 10.52 -14.45 9.65
C ALA A 79 11.37 -14.86 8.43
N ALA A 80 11.12 -14.22 7.30
CA ALA A 80 11.73 -14.50 6.02
C ALA A 80 12.75 -13.40 5.66
N ALA A 81 13.96 -13.51 6.21
CA ALA A 81 15.06 -12.60 5.87
C ALA A 81 15.67 -12.87 4.49
N ASP A 82 15.79 -14.16 4.10
CA ASP A 82 16.35 -14.59 2.81
C ASP A 82 15.73 -15.93 2.35
N ALA A 83 14.40 -16.00 2.36
CA ALA A 83 13.69 -17.22 1.97
C ALA A 83 13.57 -17.31 0.44
N SER A 84 14.12 -18.37 -0.15
CA SER A 84 13.89 -18.67 -1.57
C SER A 84 12.40 -18.81 -1.89
N ALA A 85 11.99 -18.46 -3.11
CA ALA A 85 10.60 -18.64 -3.54
C ALA A 85 10.10 -20.08 -3.34
N ALA A 86 10.95 -21.08 -3.60
CA ALA A 86 10.63 -22.49 -3.40
C ALA A 86 10.38 -22.87 -1.94
N ALA A 87 11.12 -22.27 -0.99
CA ALA A 87 10.86 -22.46 0.44
C ALA A 87 9.49 -21.89 0.83
N LEU A 88 9.19 -20.66 0.39
CA LEU A 88 7.90 -20.00 0.66
C LEU A 88 6.71 -20.80 0.12
N PHE A 89 6.79 -21.30 -1.12
CA PHE A 89 5.74 -22.14 -1.71
C PHE A 89 5.48 -23.42 -0.91
N ARG A 90 6.54 -24.08 -0.43
CA ARG A 90 6.42 -25.31 0.36
C ARG A 90 5.85 -25.04 1.76
N SER A 91 6.28 -23.96 2.40
CA SER A 91 5.76 -23.58 3.72
C SER A 91 4.28 -23.20 3.65
N VAL A 92 3.86 -22.43 2.64
CA VAL A 92 2.43 -22.09 2.44
C VAL A 92 1.57 -23.30 2.08
N ALA A 93 2.13 -24.29 1.37
CA ALA A 93 1.46 -25.56 1.11
C ALA A 93 1.21 -26.39 2.38
N GLY A 94 1.70 -25.95 3.54
CA GLY A 94 1.46 -26.61 4.83
C GLY A 94 2.28 -27.88 5.03
N ILE A 95 3.32 -28.08 4.20
CA ILE A 95 4.23 -29.23 4.32
C ILE A 95 4.90 -29.26 5.72
N ASP A 96 5.04 -28.09 6.36
CA ASP A 96 5.71 -27.92 7.66
C ASP A 96 4.73 -27.70 8.85
N GLY A 97 3.45 -28.09 8.75
CA GLY A 97 2.52 -28.07 9.90
C GLY A 97 1.48 -26.94 9.93
N GLY A 98 1.16 -26.37 8.76
CA GLY A 98 0.07 -25.40 8.57
C GLY A 98 0.51 -24.14 7.82
N ARG A 99 -0.46 -23.31 7.41
CA ARG A 99 -0.18 -22.08 6.66
C ARG A 99 0.49 -21.04 7.56
N PRO A 100 1.67 -20.49 7.20
CA PRO A 100 2.38 -19.52 8.02
C PRO A 100 1.85 -18.09 7.82
N THR A 101 2.18 -17.23 8.78
CA THR A 101 2.17 -15.76 8.59
C THR A 101 3.59 -15.32 8.26
N ILE A 102 3.83 -14.82 7.05
CA ILE A 102 5.20 -14.53 6.58
C ILE A 102 5.55 -13.07 6.88
N LEU A 103 6.72 -12.85 7.47
CA LEU A 103 7.21 -11.53 7.84
C LEU A 103 8.53 -11.26 7.12
N PHE A 104 8.57 -10.29 6.21
CA PHE A 104 9.79 -9.89 5.50
C PHE A 104 10.35 -8.62 6.11
N ASP A 105 11.51 -8.69 6.76
CA ASP A 105 12.28 -7.49 7.08
C ASP A 105 13.21 -7.12 5.93
N GLU A 106 13.62 -5.85 5.87
CA GLU A 106 14.49 -5.30 4.83
C GLU A 106 14.03 -5.62 3.40
N ILE A 107 12.73 -5.58 3.13
CA ILE A 107 12.14 -5.91 1.81
C ILE A 107 12.66 -4.98 0.69
N ASP A 108 13.24 -3.83 1.02
CA ASP A 108 13.93 -2.96 0.06
C ASP A 108 15.22 -3.57 -0.49
N THR A 109 15.81 -4.59 0.15
CA THR A 109 16.89 -5.39 -0.44
C THR A 109 16.39 -6.27 -1.59
N ILE A 110 15.09 -6.59 -1.59
CA ILE A 110 14.42 -7.43 -2.60
C ILE A 110 13.79 -6.58 -3.70
N PHE A 111 13.15 -5.46 -3.36
CA PHE A 111 12.42 -4.63 -4.33
C PHE A 111 12.94 -3.20 -4.50
N GLY A 112 14.03 -2.83 -3.83
CA GLY A 112 14.59 -1.49 -3.91
C GLY A 112 15.29 -1.21 -5.24
N PRO A 113 15.68 0.05 -5.51
CA PRO A 113 16.24 0.47 -6.80
C PRO A 113 17.55 -0.24 -7.20
N LYS A 114 18.25 -0.82 -6.23
CA LYS A 114 19.52 -1.55 -6.43
C LYS A 114 19.32 -3.07 -6.44
N ALA A 115 18.10 -3.55 -6.22
CA ALA A 115 17.79 -4.98 -6.23
C ALA A 115 17.73 -5.50 -7.68
N GLY A 116 18.06 -6.78 -7.86
CA GLY A 116 17.85 -7.48 -9.12
C GLY A 116 16.36 -7.72 -9.40
N ASP A 117 16.07 -8.38 -10.53
CA ASP A 117 14.70 -8.78 -10.85
C ASP A 117 14.24 -9.93 -9.93
N ASN A 118 13.25 -9.65 -9.08
CA ASN A 118 12.67 -10.58 -8.11
C ASN A 118 11.22 -10.92 -8.46
N GLU A 119 10.93 -11.11 -9.75
CA GLU A 119 9.58 -11.34 -10.28
C GLU A 119 8.85 -12.51 -9.61
N GLN A 120 9.55 -13.59 -9.28
CA GLN A 120 8.93 -14.76 -8.66
C GLN A 120 8.36 -14.45 -7.28
N LEU A 121 9.09 -13.67 -6.48
CA LEU A 121 8.66 -13.28 -5.14
C LEU A 121 7.59 -12.19 -5.21
N ARG A 122 7.71 -11.24 -6.14
CA ARG A 122 6.65 -10.27 -6.43
C ARG A 122 5.35 -10.98 -6.82
N GLY A 123 5.45 -11.95 -7.72
CA GLY A 123 4.34 -12.79 -8.16
C GLY A 123 3.72 -13.59 -7.01
N PHE A 124 4.54 -14.13 -6.10
CA PHE A 124 4.06 -14.83 -4.90
C PHE A 124 3.26 -13.91 -3.97
N ILE A 125 3.80 -12.75 -3.60
CA ILE A 125 3.14 -11.79 -2.70
C ILE A 125 1.83 -11.30 -3.34
N ASN A 126 1.86 -11.00 -4.65
CA ASN A 126 0.70 -10.54 -5.41
C ASN A 126 -0.34 -11.63 -5.61
N ALA A 127 0.02 -12.89 -5.86
CA ALA A 127 -0.95 -13.97 -6.03
C ALA A 127 -1.60 -14.33 -4.68
N GLY A 128 -0.79 -14.35 -3.62
CA GLY A 128 -1.21 -14.82 -2.30
C GLY A 128 -2.16 -13.92 -1.53
N HIS A 129 -2.59 -12.78 -2.10
CA HIS A 129 -3.59 -11.92 -1.45
C HIS A 129 -5.00 -12.45 -1.64
N ALA A 130 -5.23 -13.34 -2.62
CA ALA A 130 -6.54 -13.87 -2.97
C ALA A 130 -6.55 -15.39 -2.88
N ARG A 131 -7.61 -15.95 -2.29
CA ARG A 131 -7.81 -17.38 -2.13
C ARG A 131 -8.07 -18.05 -3.48
N GLY A 132 -7.80 -19.35 -3.57
CA GLY A 132 -8.11 -20.19 -4.74
C GLY A 132 -7.13 -20.07 -5.92
N ARG A 133 -6.16 -19.15 -5.88
CA ARG A 133 -5.12 -19.05 -6.92
C ARG A 133 -3.90 -19.88 -6.57
N VAL A 134 -3.53 -20.79 -7.46
CA VAL A 134 -2.27 -21.56 -7.40
C VAL A 134 -1.24 -20.96 -8.35
N MET A 135 0.03 -20.99 -7.94
CA MET A 135 1.15 -20.67 -8.79
C MET A 135 1.78 -21.96 -9.29
N TYR A 136 1.87 -22.13 -10.60
CA TYR A 136 2.52 -23.28 -11.19
C TYR A 136 4.04 -23.10 -11.23
N ARG A 137 4.76 -24.14 -10.84
CA ARG A 137 6.23 -24.22 -10.88
C ARG A 137 6.65 -25.58 -11.43
N CYS A 138 7.73 -25.60 -12.20
CA CYS A 138 8.37 -26.86 -12.55
C CYS A 138 9.19 -27.36 -11.36
N VAL A 139 8.99 -28.62 -10.98
CA VAL A 139 9.67 -29.30 -9.88
C VAL A 139 10.28 -30.59 -10.40
N GLY A 140 11.52 -30.89 -10.00
CA GLY A 140 12.27 -32.07 -10.42
C GLY A 140 13.68 -31.69 -10.87
N ASP A 141 14.40 -32.64 -11.47
CA ASP A 141 15.73 -32.43 -12.05
C ASP A 141 15.76 -32.94 -13.51
N GLY A 142 16.47 -32.19 -14.38
CA GLY A 142 16.71 -32.58 -15.76
C GLY A 142 15.43 -32.89 -16.55
N SER A 143 15.32 -34.11 -17.09
CA SER A 143 14.16 -34.55 -17.87
C SER A 143 12.93 -34.91 -17.03
N ASN A 144 13.04 -34.96 -15.71
CA ASN A 144 11.95 -35.35 -14.80
C ASN A 144 11.18 -34.15 -14.22
N GLN A 145 11.19 -33.00 -14.90
CA GLN A 145 10.43 -31.82 -14.48
C GLN A 145 8.93 -32.08 -14.63
N GLN A 146 8.19 -31.86 -13.55
CA GLN A 146 6.73 -31.86 -13.55
C GLN A 146 6.19 -30.50 -13.14
N VAL A 147 5.10 -30.08 -13.78
CA VAL A 147 4.40 -28.87 -13.41
C VAL A 147 3.57 -29.15 -12.16
N GLN A 148 3.88 -28.46 -11.07
CA GLN A 148 3.17 -28.55 -9.80
C GLN A 148 2.55 -27.20 -9.43
N GLY A 149 1.30 -27.22 -8.99
CA GLY A 149 0.62 -26.04 -8.45
C GLY A 149 0.91 -25.89 -6.96
N PHE A 150 1.34 -24.70 -6.54
CA PHE A 150 1.55 -24.34 -5.15
C PHE A 150 0.53 -23.27 -4.72
N PRO A 151 -0.15 -23.43 -3.57
CA PRO A 151 -0.94 -22.36 -3.00
C PRO A 151 -0.02 -21.21 -2.58
N SER A 152 -0.51 -19.98 -2.69
CA SER A 152 0.20 -18.77 -2.27
C SER A 152 -0.56 -17.95 -1.23
N TYR A 153 -1.84 -18.27 -1.00
CA TYR A 153 -2.70 -17.54 -0.06
C TYR A 153 -2.17 -17.68 1.36
N CYS A 154 -1.74 -16.56 1.95
CA CYS A 154 -1.20 -16.44 3.31
C CYS A 154 -1.20 -14.98 3.75
N ALA A 155 -1.19 -14.73 5.07
CA ALA A 155 -0.97 -13.39 5.60
C ALA A 155 0.50 -13.01 5.46
N VAL A 156 0.78 -11.77 5.04
CA VAL A 156 2.14 -11.27 4.82
C VAL A 156 2.29 -9.86 5.38
N ALA A 157 3.29 -9.65 6.24
CA ALA A 157 3.75 -8.33 6.63
C ALA A 157 5.16 -8.08 6.10
N VAL A 158 5.45 -6.82 5.77
CA VAL A 158 6.76 -6.40 5.25
C VAL A 158 7.24 -5.13 5.93
N ALA A 159 8.56 -5.00 6.09
CA ALA A 159 9.22 -3.79 6.52
C ALA A 159 10.34 -3.43 5.55
N GLY A 160 10.43 -2.15 5.16
CA GLY A 160 11.51 -1.71 4.27
C GLY A 160 11.62 -0.21 4.08
N LEU A 161 12.70 0.20 3.43
CA LEU A 161 12.96 1.58 3.06
C LEU A 161 12.21 1.99 1.79
N GLY A 162 11.81 3.25 1.74
CA GLY A 162 11.22 3.85 0.55
C GLY A 162 9.82 3.32 0.24
N SER A 163 9.70 2.65 -0.90
CA SER A 163 8.42 2.21 -1.46
C SER A 163 8.49 0.78 -1.97
N LEU A 164 7.35 0.11 -1.96
CA LEU A 164 7.18 -1.20 -2.58
C LEU A 164 6.68 -1.03 -4.02
N PRO A 165 6.73 -2.08 -4.85
CA PRO A 165 6.00 -2.09 -6.12
C PRO A 165 4.51 -1.79 -5.92
N ASP A 166 3.91 -0.97 -6.80
CA ASP A 166 2.50 -0.54 -6.70
C ASP A 166 1.52 -1.71 -6.59
N THR A 167 1.85 -2.83 -7.23
CA THR A 167 1.05 -4.06 -7.16
C THR A 167 0.95 -4.63 -5.75
N ILE A 168 1.98 -4.45 -4.91
CA ILE A 168 1.96 -4.82 -3.50
C ILE A 168 1.33 -3.70 -2.66
N LEU A 169 1.71 -2.43 -2.91
CA LEU A 169 1.20 -1.27 -2.15
C LEU A 169 -0.32 -1.18 -2.15
N THR A 170 -0.93 -1.33 -3.34
CA THR A 170 -2.39 -1.22 -3.50
C THR A 170 -3.16 -2.35 -2.81
N ARG A 171 -2.48 -3.40 -2.36
CA ARG A 171 -3.02 -4.52 -1.57
C ARG A 171 -2.58 -4.48 -0.11
N SER A 172 -1.97 -3.38 0.32
CA SER A 172 -1.39 -3.23 1.64
C SER A 172 -2.13 -2.18 2.47
N VAL A 173 -2.23 -2.45 3.77
CA VAL A 173 -2.36 -1.41 4.78
C VAL A 173 -0.97 -0.85 5.05
N ILE A 174 -0.76 0.42 4.68
CA ILE A 174 0.56 1.05 4.71
C ILE A 174 0.70 1.89 5.97
N ILE A 175 1.65 1.52 6.83
CA ILE A 175 2.05 2.30 8.00
C ILE A 175 3.34 3.05 7.66
N ARG A 176 3.21 4.35 7.38
CA ARG A 176 4.35 5.24 7.07
C ARG A 176 5.07 5.66 8.35
N MET A 177 6.07 4.87 8.71
CA MET A 177 6.88 5.04 9.92
C MET A 177 7.77 6.29 9.81
N ARG A 178 7.94 6.98 10.95
CA ARG A 178 8.86 8.11 11.12
C ARG A 178 9.79 7.85 12.29
N ARG A 179 10.98 8.45 12.29
CA ARG A 179 11.83 8.44 13.48
C ARG A 179 11.07 9.07 14.64
N ARG A 180 11.09 8.40 15.79
CA ARG A 180 10.52 8.95 17.01
C ARG A 180 11.16 10.31 17.33
N ALA A 181 10.34 11.25 17.73
CA ALA A 181 10.79 12.52 18.28
C ALA A 181 11.43 12.31 19.66
N ARG A 182 12.22 13.29 20.12
CA ARG A 182 12.93 13.19 21.42
C ARG A 182 11.98 13.04 22.63
N ASN A 183 10.75 13.52 22.49
CA ASN A 183 9.69 13.46 23.50
C ASN A 183 8.83 12.19 23.41
N GLU A 184 8.89 11.46 22.29
CA GLU A 184 8.17 10.20 22.11
C GLU A 184 8.99 9.06 22.75
N LYS A 185 8.38 8.31 23.67
CA LYS A 185 9.03 7.21 24.38
C LYS A 185 8.45 5.88 23.94
N ALA A 186 9.32 4.88 23.82
CA ALA A 186 8.95 3.49 23.67
C ALA A 186 9.80 2.64 24.61
N GLU A 187 9.20 1.62 25.19
CA GLU A 187 9.85 0.61 26.00
C GLU A 187 10.86 -0.18 25.14
N PRO A 188 12.04 -0.51 25.67
CA PRO A 188 12.94 -1.43 25.00
C PRO A 188 12.33 -2.84 24.98
N PHE A 189 11.98 -3.34 23.79
CA PHE A 189 11.61 -4.75 23.62
C PHE A 189 12.81 -5.64 23.91
N ARG A 190 12.59 -6.58 24.82
CA ARG A 190 13.54 -7.61 25.22
C ARG A 190 12.96 -8.97 24.88
N THR A 191 13.55 -9.63 23.89
CA THR A 191 13.16 -10.95 23.36
C THR A 191 12.86 -11.97 24.47
N ARG A 192 13.75 -12.06 25.48
CA ARG A 192 13.65 -13.05 26.58
C ARG A 192 12.41 -12.88 27.48
N ILE A 193 11.77 -11.70 27.45
CA ILE A 193 10.62 -11.37 28.30
C ILE A 193 9.38 -11.28 27.41
N HIS A 194 9.44 -10.42 26.40
CA HIS A 194 8.26 -9.97 25.69
C HIS A 194 7.76 -10.94 24.61
N ILE A 195 8.60 -11.87 24.11
CA ILE A 195 8.09 -12.94 23.24
C ILE A 195 7.06 -13.79 23.98
N ARG A 196 7.32 -14.09 25.25
CA ARG A 196 6.38 -14.89 26.05
C ARG A 196 5.08 -14.10 26.28
N GLU A 197 5.17 -12.82 26.65
CA GLU A 197 4.00 -11.96 26.85
C GLU A 197 3.15 -11.86 25.56
N GLY A 198 3.79 -11.62 24.42
CA GLY A 198 3.09 -11.56 23.13
C GLY A 198 2.46 -12.89 22.74
N ASN A 199 3.16 -14.01 22.95
CA ASN A 199 2.63 -15.35 22.67
C ASN A 199 1.41 -15.70 23.55
N GLU A 200 1.37 -15.22 24.80
CA GLU A 200 0.21 -15.39 25.68
C GLU A 200 -1.03 -14.64 25.11
N ILE A 201 -0.83 -13.45 24.53
CA ILE A 201 -1.88 -12.71 23.81
C ILE A 201 -2.27 -13.43 22.52
N ARG A 202 -1.31 -13.90 21.72
CA ARG A 202 -1.55 -14.69 20.49
C ARG A 202 -2.41 -15.91 20.75
N ASP A 203 -2.14 -16.66 21.81
CA ASP A 203 -2.89 -17.87 22.13
C ASP A 203 -4.34 -17.54 22.55
N ARG A 204 -4.57 -16.36 23.13
CA ARG A 204 -5.92 -15.84 23.38
C ARG A 204 -6.61 -15.35 22.11
N LEU A 205 -5.89 -14.70 21.20
CA LEU A 205 -6.39 -14.34 19.87
C LEU A 205 -6.83 -15.57 19.08
N ALA A 206 -6.05 -16.66 19.12
CA ALA A 206 -6.42 -17.91 18.47
C ALA A 206 -7.73 -18.49 19.04
N LYS A 207 -7.87 -18.56 20.36
CA LYS A 207 -9.09 -19.03 21.02
C LYS A 207 -10.30 -18.14 20.74
N TRP A 208 -10.10 -16.82 20.72
CA TRP A 208 -11.16 -15.87 20.40
C TRP A 208 -11.58 -16.01 18.94
N ALA A 209 -10.63 -16.12 18.01
CA ALA A 209 -10.87 -16.34 16.59
C ALA A 209 -11.72 -17.60 16.34
N GLU A 210 -11.39 -18.72 17.00
CA GLU A 210 -12.21 -19.95 16.95
C GLU A 210 -13.66 -19.70 17.40
N SER A 211 -13.87 -18.82 18.39
CA SER A 211 -15.21 -18.53 18.92
C SER A 211 -16.06 -17.65 17.99
N VAL A 212 -15.42 -16.78 17.19
CA VAL A 212 -16.10 -15.85 16.27
C VAL A 212 -16.03 -16.28 14.80
N GLU A 213 -15.34 -17.38 14.48
CA GLU A 213 -15.12 -17.85 13.10
C GLU A 213 -16.44 -17.90 12.31
N LYS A 214 -17.50 -18.47 12.88
CA LYS A 214 -18.82 -18.57 12.23
C LYS A 214 -19.52 -17.23 12.04
N GLN A 215 -19.25 -16.26 12.92
CA GLN A 215 -19.79 -14.91 12.80
C GLN A 215 -19.08 -14.14 11.67
N VAL A 216 -17.77 -14.36 11.53
CA VAL A 216 -16.93 -13.68 10.53
C VAL A 216 -17.05 -14.34 9.15
N ALA A 217 -17.15 -15.66 9.09
CA ALA A 217 -17.28 -16.43 7.86
C ALA A 217 -18.60 -16.08 7.12
N GLY A 218 -18.48 -15.24 6.09
CA GLY A 218 -19.61 -14.75 5.29
C GLY A 218 -20.19 -13.40 5.75
N ALA A 219 -19.55 -12.71 6.69
CA ALA A 219 -19.90 -11.34 7.04
C ALA A 219 -19.42 -10.36 5.95
N PHE A 220 -20.29 -9.43 5.58
CA PHE A 220 -19.97 -8.30 4.69
C PHE A 220 -20.14 -7.00 5.47
N PRO A 221 -19.08 -6.48 6.10
CA PRO A 221 -19.15 -5.27 6.90
C PRO A 221 -19.48 -4.04 6.05
N ALA A 222 -20.18 -3.07 6.64
CA ALA A 222 -20.42 -1.79 5.98
C ALA A 222 -19.10 -1.02 5.81
N LEU A 223 -18.71 -0.78 4.56
CA LEU A 223 -17.54 0.00 4.17
C LEU A 223 -17.82 1.51 4.23
N PRO A 224 -16.84 2.35 4.59
CA PRO A 224 -16.99 3.80 4.51
C PRO A 224 -17.18 4.31 3.07
N ASP A 225 -17.87 5.44 2.93
CA ASP A 225 -18.10 6.07 1.62
C ASP A 225 -16.78 6.37 0.89
N GLY A 226 -16.75 6.02 -0.39
CA GLY A 226 -15.58 6.23 -1.25
C GLY A 226 -14.44 5.23 -1.04
N VAL A 227 -14.60 4.20 -0.20
CA VAL A 227 -13.69 3.05 -0.12
C VAL A 227 -14.21 1.95 -1.05
N THR A 228 -13.66 1.91 -2.26
CA THR A 228 -14.06 0.96 -3.33
C THR A 228 -12.86 0.19 -3.85
N ASP A 229 -13.12 -0.85 -4.65
CA ASP A 229 -12.10 -1.64 -5.36
C ASP A 229 -11.02 -2.20 -4.41
N ARG A 230 -9.74 -2.04 -4.73
CA ARG A 230 -8.63 -2.60 -3.92
C ARG A 230 -8.63 -2.11 -2.47
N PRO A 231 -8.85 -0.82 -2.16
CA PRO A 231 -9.09 -0.39 -0.78
C PRO A 231 -10.19 -1.16 -0.05
N ALA A 232 -11.30 -1.50 -0.72
CA ALA A 232 -12.36 -2.30 -0.13
C ALA A 232 -11.89 -3.73 0.17
N ASP A 233 -11.24 -4.40 -0.80
CA ASP A 233 -10.66 -5.73 -0.61
C ASP A 233 -9.67 -5.78 0.58
N VAL A 234 -8.86 -4.72 0.75
CA VAL A 234 -7.87 -4.62 1.82
C VAL A 234 -8.53 -4.44 3.19
N TRP A 235 -9.57 -3.61 3.27
CA TRP A 235 -10.15 -3.22 4.56
C TRP A 235 -11.32 -4.08 5.02
N GLU A 236 -12.03 -4.76 4.11
CA GLU A 236 -13.15 -5.63 4.44
C GLU A 236 -12.80 -6.66 5.53
N PRO A 237 -11.68 -7.42 5.45
CA PRO A 237 -11.33 -8.38 6.50
C PRO A 237 -11.10 -7.71 7.86
N LEU A 238 -10.48 -6.52 7.88
CA LEU A 238 -10.19 -5.80 9.13
C LEU A 238 -11.46 -5.23 9.76
N LEU A 239 -12.40 -4.73 8.94
CA LEU A 239 -13.70 -4.25 9.44
C LEU A 239 -14.56 -5.40 9.95
N ALA A 240 -14.51 -6.58 9.30
CA ALA A 240 -15.22 -7.76 9.78
C ALA A 240 -14.72 -8.24 11.15
N VAL A 241 -13.40 -8.20 11.36
CA VAL A 241 -12.77 -8.47 12.68
C VAL A 241 -13.22 -7.44 13.72
N ALA A 242 -13.25 -6.16 13.36
CA ALA A 242 -13.69 -5.09 14.26
C ALA A 242 -15.17 -5.24 14.65
N ASP A 243 -16.04 -5.52 13.68
CA ASP A 243 -17.47 -5.77 13.89
C ASP A 243 -17.71 -7.02 14.77
N ALA A 244 -16.87 -8.05 14.64
CA ALA A 244 -16.91 -9.24 15.51
C ALA A 244 -16.39 -8.98 16.93
N ALA A 245 -15.39 -8.11 17.09
CA ALA A 245 -14.86 -7.74 18.39
C ALA A 245 -15.86 -6.88 19.20
N GLY A 246 -16.60 -6.00 18.53
CA GLY A 246 -17.56 -5.11 19.17
C GLY A 246 -16.90 -3.98 19.98
N GLY A 247 -17.65 -3.41 20.94
CA GLY A 247 -17.20 -2.22 21.68
C GLY A 247 -17.00 -1.03 20.73
N GLU A 248 -15.90 -0.29 20.91
CA GLU A 248 -15.54 0.86 20.07
C GLU A 248 -14.80 0.48 18.77
N TRP A 249 -14.36 -0.78 18.64
CA TRP A 249 -13.58 -1.25 17.49
C TRP A 249 -14.29 -1.03 16.14
N PRO A 250 -15.59 -1.32 15.96
CA PRO A 250 -16.31 -1.05 14.72
C PRO A 250 -16.21 0.40 14.25
N HIS A 251 -16.26 1.36 15.18
CA HIS A 251 -16.21 2.78 14.89
C HIS A 251 -14.77 3.21 14.57
N ARG A 252 -13.83 2.88 15.47
CA ARG A 252 -12.39 3.18 15.31
C ARG A 252 -11.80 2.59 14.03
N ALA A 253 -12.23 1.39 13.64
CA ALA A 253 -11.77 0.72 12.43
C ALA A 253 -12.20 1.47 11.15
N ARG A 254 -13.43 2.00 11.12
CA ARG A 254 -13.92 2.80 9.98
C ARG A 254 -13.21 4.15 9.90
N GLU A 255 -12.97 4.81 11.03
CA GLU A 255 -12.14 6.03 11.06
C GLU A 255 -10.70 5.76 10.60
N ALA A 256 -10.13 4.64 11.04
CA ALA A 256 -8.80 4.22 10.63
C ALA A 256 -8.72 3.90 9.14
N CYS A 257 -9.74 3.24 8.59
CA CYS A 257 -9.89 2.95 7.18
C CYS A 257 -9.85 4.23 6.35
N VAL A 258 -10.74 5.19 6.65
CA VAL A 258 -10.79 6.47 5.93
C VAL A 258 -9.45 7.21 6.02
N THR A 259 -8.87 7.28 7.22
CA THR A 259 -7.60 7.98 7.46
C THR A 259 -6.47 7.39 6.62
N LEU A 260 -6.28 6.07 6.65
CA LEU A 260 -5.17 5.39 5.99
C LEU A 260 -5.37 5.29 4.47
N VAL A 261 -6.61 5.11 4.00
CA VAL A 261 -6.92 5.13 2.56
C VAL A 261 -6.65 6.53 1.99
N ASN A 262 -7.09 7.59 2.68
CA ASN A 262 -6.82 8.96 2.24
C ASN A 262 -5.33 9.30 2.30
N ALA A 263 -4.61 8.87 3.34
CA ALA A 263 -3.17 9.04 3.43
C ALA A 263 -2.41 8.29 2.31
N SER A 264 -2.91 7.12 1.90
CA SER A 264 -2.37 6.38 0.75
C SER A 264 -2.58 7.14 -0.55
N ARG A 265 -3.80 7.66 -0.80
CA ARG A 265 -4.13 8.50 -1.97
C ARG A 265 -3.31 9.79 -2.03
N ALA A 266 -3.07 10.44 -0.90
CA ALA A 266 -2.29 11.68 -0.84
C ALA A 266 -0.79 11.46 -1.07
N ASN A 267 -0.27 10.28 -0.68
CA ASN A 267 1.12 9.88 -0.88
C ASN A 267 1.35 9.16 -2.21
N ASP A 268 0.29 8.80 -2.92
CA ASP A 268 0.34 8.59 -4.35
C ASP A 268 0.66 9.97 -4.96
N LYS A 269 1.94 10.35 -4.89
CA LYS A 269 2.53 11.31 -5.81
C LYS A 269 2.31 10.63 -7.15
N GLY A 270 1.12 10.85 -7.73
CA GLY A 270 0.54 9.98 -8.75
C GLY A 270 1.61 9.58 -9.74
N SER A 271 1.55 8.34 -10.23
CA SER A 271 2.55 7.79 -11.15
C SER A 271 3.04 8.86 -12.11
N ILE A 272 4.31 8.83 -12.51
CA ILE A 272 4.88 9.86 -13.38
C ILE A 272 3.99 10.18 -14.60
N GLY A 273 3.21 9.19 -15.09
CA GLY A 273 2.14 9.39 -16.07
C GLY A 273 0.93 10.23 -15.58
N ILE A 274 0.38 9.99 -14.38
CA ILE A 274 -0.67 10.83 -13.78
C ILE A 274 -0.17 12.27 -13.58
N ARG A 275 1.07 12.43 -13.13
CA ARG A 275 1.69 13.77 -13.02
C ARG A 275 1.79 14.42 -14.40
N LEU A 276 2.23 13.69 -15.43
CA LEU A 276 2.24 14.16 -16.81
C LEU A 276 0.86 14.60 -17.29
N LEU A 277 -0.17 13.78 -17.07
CA LEU A 277 -1.55 14.10 -17.44
C LEU A 277 -2.04 15.37 -16.72
N THR A 278 -1.73 15.51 -15.43
CA THR A 278 -2.12 16.66 -14.61
C THR A 278 -1.42 17.93 -15.09
N ASP A 279 -0.10 17.89 -15.31
CA ASP A 279 0.65 19.04 -15.82
C ASP A 279 0.20 19.41 -17.26
N LEU A 280 -0.14 18.41 -18.08
CA LEU A 280 -0.73 18.65 -19.40
C LEU A 280 -2.07 19.39 -19.29
N ARG A 281 -2.95 18.99 -18.37
CA ARG A 281 -4.26 19.61 -18.15
C ARG A 281 -4.14 21.02 -17.57
N ASP A 282 -3.34 21.16 -16.51
CA ASP A 282 -3.35 22.32 -15.61
C ASP A 282 -2.32 23.38 -15.99
N HIS A 283 -1.35 23.06 -16.85
CA HIS A 283 -0.26 23.98 -17.22
C HIS A 283 -0.02 24.09 -18.73
N VAL A 284 -0.21 23.02 -19.52
CA VAL A 284 0.20 23.00 -20.94
C VAL A 284 -0.96 23.26 -21.91
N LEU A 285 -2.09 22.57 -21.74
CA LEU A 285 -3.25 22.58 -22.64
C LEU A 285 -4.44 23.38 -22.08
N ILE A 286 -4.21 24.24 -21.08
CA ILE A 286 -5.27 25.07 -20.48
C ILE A 286 -5.96 25.92 -21.56
N GLY A 287 -7.22 25.59 -21.86
CA GLY A 287 -8.00 26.29 -22.89
C GLY A 287 -7.45 26.16 -24.31
N ILE A 288 -6.62 25.13 -24.59
CA ILE A 288 -6.02 24.89 -25.90
C ILE A 288 -6.41 23.50 -26.42
N ASP A 289 -7.14 23.47 -27.54
CA ASP A 289 -7.66 22.21 -28.11
C ASP A 289 -6.57 21.26 -28.63
N ARG A 290 -5.44 21.83 -29.10
CA ARG A 290 -4.33 21.06 -29.70
C ARG A 290 -3.03 21.83 -29.64
N LEU A 291 -1.92 21.14 -29.40
CA LEU A 291 -0.60 21.76 -29.34
C LEU A 291 0.46 20.88 -30.03
N PRO A 292 1.36 21.44 -30.85
CA PRO A 292 2.49 20.71 -31.41
C PRO A 292 3.37 20.09 -30.32
N THR A 293 3.94 18.90 -30.57
CA THR A 293 4.76 18.19 -29.58
C THR A 293 5.93 19.03 -29.09
N VAL A 294 6.55 19.82 -29.97
CA VAL A 294 7.66 20.72 -29.60
C VAL A 294 7.22 21.73 -28.53
N ALA A 295 6.09 22.40 -28.75
CA ALA A 295 5.55 23.37 -27.80
C ALA A 295 5.06 22.72 -26.49
N ILE A 296 4.58 21.46 -26.52
CA ILE A 296 4.27 20.69 -25.31
C ILE A 296 5.54 20.44 -24.50
N LEU A 297 6.61 19.97 -25.14
CA LEU A 297 7.88 19.68 -24.49
C LEU A 297 8.52 20.95 -23.91
N ASP A 298 8.48 22.06 -24.65
CA ASP A 298 9.00 23.35 -24.17
C ASP A 298 8.29 23.79 -22.89
N ARG A 299 6.95 23.71 -22.86
CA ARG A 299 6.15 24.08 -21.68
C ARG A 299 6.37 23.13 -20.50
N LEU A 300 6.42 21.82 -20.74
CA LEU A 300 6.67 20.84 -19.68
C LEU A 300 8.06 21.02 -19.08
N ASN A 301 9.10 21.14 -19.91
CA ASN A 301 10.48 21.30 -19.44
C ASN A 301 10.72 22.66 -18.75
N ALA A 302 9.82 23.64 -18.92
CA ALA A 302 9.89 24.93 -18.23
C ALA A 302 9.18 24.96 -16.87
N LEU A 303 8.56 23.86 -16.43
CA LEU A 303 7.92 23.77 -15.11
C LEU A 303 8.97 23.48 -14.03
N ASP A 304 9.37 24.51 -13.28
CA ASP A 304 10.41 24.44 -12.24
C ASP A 304 10.13 23.40 -11.15
N ASP A 305 8.86 23.27 -10.74
CA ASP A 305 8.44 22.33 -9.70
C ASP A 305 8.23 20.89 -10.23
N ALA A 306 8.39 20.66 -11.54
CA ALA A 306 8.11 19.40 -12.21
C ALA A 306 9.38 18.67 -12.71
N PRO A 307 9.36 17.34 -12.82
CA PRO A 307 10.57 16.55 -13.08
C PRO A 307 10.94 16.54 -14.56
N TRP A 308 10.26 17.30 -15.42
CA TRP A 308 10.37 17.15 -16.87
C TRP A 308 11.73 17.59 -17.39
N ALA A 309 12.28 18.68 -16.86
CA ALA A 309 13.61 19.19 -17.23
C ALA A 309 14.75 18.20 -16.89
N ASP A 310 14.55 17.36 -15.87
CA ASP A 310 15.52 16.36 -15.44
C ASP A 310 14.85 15.02 -15.08
N LEU A 311 14.28 14.38 -16.09
CA LEU A 311 13.63 13.09 -15.94
C LEU A 311 14.67 11.96 -16.06
N ASN A 312 15.21 11.54 -14.91
CA ASN A 312 16.28 10.54 -14.79
C ASN A 312 17.57 10.97 -15.50
N GLY A 313 18.06 12.18 -15.21
CA GLY A 313 19.31 12.71 -15.74
C GLY A 313 19.20 13.33 -17.14
N LYS A 314 17.99 13.40 -17.73
CA LYS A 314 17.76 13.93 -19.08
C LYS A 314 16.38 14.62 -19.19
N PRO A 315 16.28 15.73 -19.94
CA PRO A 315 15.00 16.35 -20.25
C PRO A 315 14.00 15.39 -20.92
N LEU A 316 12.72 15.65 -20.73
CA LEU A 316 11.65 14.92 -21.41
C LEU A 316 11.77 15.18 -22.93
N ASP A 317 11.78 14.09 -23.71
CA ASP A 317 11.89 14.12 -25.18
C ASP A 317 10.60 13.60 -25.85
N ASN A 318 10.47 13.81 -27.17
CA ASN A 318 9.31 13.38 -27.95
C ASN A 318 9.03 11.87 -27.83
N ARG A 319 10.09 11.05 -27.82
CA ARG A 319 9.96 9.59 -27.77
C ARG A 319 9.43 9.12 -26.42
N ARG A 320 9.90 9.72 -25.32
CA ARG A 320 9.42 9.45 -23.97
C ARG A 320 7.99 9.95 -23.79
N LEU A 321 7.68 11.17 -24.22
CA LEU A 321 6.33 11.72 -24.16
C LEU A 321 5.32 10.83 -24.92
N SER A 322 5.63 10.45 -26.17
CA SER A 322 4.74 9.59 -26.96
C SER A 322 4.54 8.21 -26.33
N ARG A 323 5.58 7.64 -25.71
CA ARG A 323 5.47 6.36 -25.00
C ARG A 323 4.57 6.49 -23.77
N MET A 324 4.82 7.50 -22.94
CA MET A 324 4.06 7.72 -21.71
C MET A 324 2.59 8.03 -21.99
N LEU A 325 2.28 8.80 -23.04
CA LEU A 325 0.89 9.06 -23.42
C LEU A 325 0.23 7.85 -24.09
N GLY A 326 0.99 7.05 -24.85
CA GLY A 326 0.47 5.84 -25.49
C GLY A 326 0.05 4.73 -24.53
N ASP A 327 0.44 4.80 -23.25
CA ASP A 327 -0.04 3.90 -22.18
C ASP A 327 -1.50 4.20 -21.77
N TYR A 328 -2.04 5.35 -22.19
CA TYR A 328 -3.43 5.75 -21.98
C TYR A 328 -4.26 5.57 -23.24
N VAL A 329 -5.58 5.45 -23.06
CA VAL A 329 -6.55 5.27 -24.14
C VAL A 329 -7.56 6.42 -24.16
N THR A 330 -8.07 6.71 -25.35
CA THR A 330 -9.20 7.61 -25.56
C THR A 330 -10.51 6.95 -25.10
N ALA A 331 -11.60 7.71 -25.04
CA ALA A 331 -12.93 7.17 -24.73
C ALA A 331 -13.39 6.07 -25.71
N GLU A 332 -12.82 6.01 -26.92
CA GLU A 332 -13.10 5.01 -27.96
C GLU A 332 -12.23 3.75 -27.80
N GLY A 333 -11.27 3.73 -26.86
CA GLY A 333 -10.37 2.61 -26.59
C GLY A 333 -9.07 2.63 -27.41
N ASP A 334 -8.84 3.66 -28.23
CA ASP A 334 -7.62 3.81 -29.01
C ASP A 334 -6.48 4.42 -28.17
N PRO A 335 -5.21 4.00 -28.35
CA PRO A 335 -4.09 4.61 -27.67
C PRO A 335 -3.95 6.11 -27.98
N VAL A 336 -3.58 6.92 -26.98
CA VAL A 336 -3.32 8.34 -27.19
C VAL A 336 -2.02 8.53 -27.95
N VAL A 337 -2.11 8.96 -29.22
CA VAL A 337 -0.97 9.11 -30.13
C VAL A 337 -0.89 10.51 -30.74
N SER A 338 0.32 10.92 -31.14
CA SER A 338 0.49 12.19 -31.82
C SER A 338 -0.18 12.18 -33.21
N ARG A 339 -0.97 13.22 -33.50
CA ARG A 339 -1.70 13.40 -34.75
C ARG A 339 -1.18 14.62 -35.52
N ASN A 340 -1.51 14.69 -36.81
CA ASN A 340 -1.14 15.82 -37.67
C ASN A 340 -1.97 17.06 -37.30
N ILE A 341 -1.28 18.16 -37.00
CA ILE A 341 -1.82 19.47 -36.69
C ILE A 341 -1.47 20.40 -37.85
N ARG A 342 -2.48 20.83 -38.62
CA ARG A 342 -2.31 21.87 -39.66
C ARG A 342 -2.13 23.24 -38.99
N THR A 343 -1.07 23.94 -39.37
CA THR A 343 -0.72 25.30 -38.95
C THR A 343 -0.47 26.17 -40.17
N ALA A 344 -0.39 27.50 -40.00
CA ALA A 344 -0.11 28.42 -41.10
C ALA A 344 1.26 28.15 -41.78
N GLY A 345 2.22 27.58 -41.05
CA GLY A 345 3.56 27.25 -41.55
C GLY A 345 3.77 25.80 -41.98
N GLY A 346 2.71 24.98 -42.05
CA GLY A 346 2.79 23.57 -42.46
C GLY A 346 2.12 22.59 -41.50
N VAL A 347 2.44 21.31 -41.65
CA VAL A 347 1.87 20.22 -40.83
C VAL A 347 2.89 19.79 -39.78
N LEU A 348 2.52 19.93 -38.50
CA LEU A 348 3.31 19.48 -37.36
C LEU A 348 2.66 18.27 -36.69
N LYS A 349 3.42 17.47 -35.95
CA LYS A 349 2.87 16.44 -35.05
C LYS A 349 2.59 17.04 -33.68
N GLY A 350 1.50 16.61 -33.05
CA GLY A 350 1.15 17.04 -31.69
C GLY A 350 -0.04 16.28 -31.12
N PHE A 351 -0.51 16.72 -29.96
CA PHE A 351 -1.60 16.07 -29.24
C PHE A 351 -2.81 16.99 -29.16
N PHE A 352 -4.00 16.37 -29.05
CA PHE A 352 -5.26 17.08 -28.91
C PHE A 352 -5.79 16.87 -27.49
N ALA A 353 -6.32 17.93 -26.89
CA ALA A 353 -6.92 17.89 -25.56
C ALA A 353 -8.04 16.85 -25.48
N LYS A 354 -8.89 16.77 -26.51
CA LYS A 354 -9.98 15.78 -26.59
C LYS A 354 -9.53 14.32 -26.47
N ASP A 355 -8.31 14.00 -26.93
CA ASP A 355 -7.79 12.62 -26.86
C ASP A 355 -7.33 12.30 -25.42
N LEU A 356 -7.12 13.32 -24.58
CA LEU A 356 -6.68 13.23 -23.19
C LEU A 356 -7.83 13.43 -22.19
N GLU A 357 -9.01 13.90 -22.62
CA GLU A 357 -10.14 14.22 -21.73
C GLU A 357 -10.59 13.04 -20.86
N ASP A 358 -10.71 11.83 -21.43
CA ASP A 358 -11.08 10.64 -20.67
C ASP A 358 -10.00 10.28 -19.65
N ALA A 359 -8.72 10.35 -20.04
CA ALA A 359 -7.60 10.14 -19.13
C ALA A 359 -7.57 11.20 -18.00
N TRP A 360 -7.85 12.47 -18.30
CA TRP A 360 -7.95 13.53 -17.30
C TRP A 360 -9.10 13.29 -16.34
N ALA A 361 -10.28 12.87 -16.82
CA ALA A 361 -11.44 12.59 -15.99
C ALA A 361 -11.22 11.40 -15.04
N ARG A 362 -10.46 10.39 -15.47
CA ARG A 362 -10.22 9.16 -14.69
C ARG A 362 -9.06 9.27 -13.72
N TYR A 363 -7.97 9.90 -14.16
CA TYR A 363 -6.68 9.79 -13.47
C TYR A 363 -6.25 11.08 -12.78
N CYS A 364 -6.69 12.24 -13.26
CA CYS A 364 -6.26 13.50 -12.67
C CYS A 364 -7.16 13.88 -11.48
N PRO A 365 -6.58 14.34 -10.36
CA PRO A 365 -7.36 14.87 -9.24
C PRO A 365 -8.20 16.07 -9.69
N PRO A 366 -9.32 16.39 -9.03
CA PRO A 366 -10.13 17.55 -9.37
C PRO A 366 -9.27 18.81 -9.37
N PRO A 367 -9.46 19.73 -10.34
CA PRO A 367 -8.67 20.95 -10.45
C PRO A 367 -8.78 21.72 -9.14
N ARG A 368 -7.63 22.17 -8.60
CA ARG A 368 -7.60 23.00 -7.39
C ARG A 368 -8.34 24.30 -7.69
N SER A 369 -9.56 24.44 -7.19
CA SER A 369 -10.27 25.73 -7.25
C SER A 369 -9.48 26.75 -6.45
N ALA A 370 -9.06 27.84 -7.11
CA ALA A 370 -8.37 28.95 -6.48
C ALA A 370 -9.33 29.77 -5.60
N THR A 371 -9.72 29.23 -4.44
CA THR A 371 -10.44 29.99 -3.41
C THR A 371 -10.18 29.40 -2.04
N SER A 372 -9.11 29.88 -1.40
CA SER A 372 -9.08 30.25 0.03
C SER A 372 -7.67 30.72 0.37
N ALA A 373 -7.29 31.89 -0.14
CA ALA A 373 -6.24 32.66 0.50
C ALA A 373 -6.80 33.17 1.82
N THR A 374 -6.44 32.53 2.93
CA THR A 374 -6.63 33.10 4.26
C THR A 374 -5.88 34.45 4.28
N PRO A 375 -6.54 35.58 4.58
CA PRO A 375 -5.84 36.85 4.66
C PRO A 375 -4.76 36.76 5.75
N LEU A 376 -3.51 36.98 5.37
CA LEU A 376 -2.43 37.24 6.31
C LEU A 376 -2.81 38.48 7.11
N HIS A 377 -3.10 38.29 8.40
CA HIS A 377 -3.23 39.42 9.33
C HIS A 377 -1.88 40.16 9.39
N PRO A 378 -1.86 41.49 9.18
CA PRO A 378 -0.62 42.26 9.31
C PRO A 378 -0.19 42.26 10.77
N SER A 379 0.99 41.67 11.03
CA SER A 379 1.64 41.72 12.34
C SER A 379 2.00 43.17 12.65
N SER A 380 1.20 43.80 13.50
CA SER A 380 1.44 45.14 14.02
C SER A 380 2.27 45.00 15.29
N GLU A 381 3.58 44.84 15.16
CA GLU A 381 4.50 45.10 16.28
C GLU A 381 5.48 46.19 15.85
N GLN A 382 5.27 47.38 16.43
CA GLN A 382 6.24 48.47 16.39
C GLN A 382 7.47 48.05 17.19
N LEU A 383 8.60 47.91 16.50
CA LEU A 383 9.92 47.90 17.13
C LEU A 383 10.18 49.28 17.73
N ASN A 384 10.07 49.40 19.05
CA ASN A 384 10.62 50.53 19.79
C ASN A 384 12.14 50.37 19.85
N LEU A 385 12.86 51.30 19.22
CA LEU A 385 14.28 51.58 19.42
C LEU A 385 14.48 52.51 20.61
#